data_AF-A0A3N0C1Z7-F1
#
_entry.id   AF-A0A3N0C1Z7-F1
#
_cell.length_a   1.000
_cell.length_b   1.000
_cell.length_c   1.000
_cell.angle_alpha   90.00
_cell.angle_beta   90.00
_cell.angle_gamma   90.00
#
_symmetry.space_group_name_H-M   'P 1'
#
loop_
_entity.id
_entity.type
_entity.pdbx_description
1 polymer ?
#
loop_
_entity_poly.entity_id
_entity_poly.type
_entity_poly.pdbx_seq_one_letter_code
_entity_poly.pdbx_strand_id
1 'polypeptide(L)'
;MMEVRTFDCDAGRDFIKISIDLWDDFKLFYNEVIRSKVDVRFVINYKYLNVNELNIGRDDVLNNFLHLQLEILISVIRKKEELLKQHELLIDLKSSLNEFELVKLLLGGNKRQIVLDYHAFIINQIIPIYNLKIKKYEEILKINYNKNFVRQRPEEFALVKLETGFMKDDLKAQVIKYLNSVIRNEKEYIQFSTEFFDGRVNEMVYSINITTLKEFCRFFKFLCNEDYLNVEKKALASWIIRKFKIEGDSGNLGKEGTIIKYLEGVKHDPFF
;
A
#
# COMPACT_ATOMS: atom_id res chain seq x y z
N MET A 1 -34.39 21.73 31.10
CA MET A 1 -33.09 21.43 31.73
C MET A 1 -32.19 20.98 30.59
N MET A 2 -31.10 21.70 30.33
CA MET A 2 -30.20 21.37 29.22
C MET A 2 -29.28 20.25 29.67
N GLU A 3 -29.43 19.08 29.06
CA GLU A 3 -28.60 17.92 29.37
C GLU A 3 -27.21 18.14 28.76
N VAL A 4 -26.13 17.85 29.49
CA VAL A 4 -24.78 17.94 28.93
C VAL A 4 -24.31 16.52 28.63
N ARG A 5 -23.86 16.27 27.40
CA ARG A 5 -23.30 14.99 26.99
C ARG A 5 -21.86 15.16 26.55
N THR A 6 -21.01 14.29 27.08
CA THR A 6 -19.58 14.27 26.77
C THR A 6 -19.30 13.12 25.80
N PHE A 7 -18.58 13.41 24.72
CA PHE A 7 -18.15 12.48 23.70
C PHE A 7 -16.63 12.42 23.75
N ASP A 8 -16.08 11.33 24.28
CA ASP A 8 -14.65 11.11 24.30
C ASP A 8 -14.24 10.38 23.03
N CYS A 9 -13.54 11.07 22.15
CA CYS A 9 -13.10 10.59 20.86
C CYS A 9 -11.60 10.29 20.92
N ASP A 10 -11.20 9.07 20.58
CA ASP A 10 -9.78 8.74 20.42
C ASP A 10 -9.43 8.97 18.96
N ALA A 11 -8.73 10.07 18.63
CA ALA A 11 -8.32 10.31 17.25
C ALA A 11 -7.20 9.35 16.77
N GLY A 12 -6.76 8.43 17.64
CA GLY A 12 -5.66 7.52 17.37
C GLY A 12 -4.37 8.25 17.00
N ARG A 13 -3.28 7.50 16.83
CA ARG A 13 -2.05 8.04 16.23
C ARG A 13 -1.87 7.59 14.79
N ASP A 14 -2.82 6.89 14.17
CA ASP A 14 -2.69 6.36 12.81
C ASP A 14 -3.83 6.78 11.91
N PHE A 15 -3.51 7.15 10.67
CA PHE A 15 -4.52 7.64 9.73
C PHE A 15 -5.60 6.61 9.39
N ILE A 16 -5.26 5.33 9.40
CA ILE A 16 -6.23 4.23 9.23
C ILE A 16 -7.25 4.25 10.38
N LYS A 17 -6.76 4.45 11.62
CA LYS A 17 -7.64 4.52 12.80
C LYS A 17 -8.53 5.75 12.74
N ILE A 18 -8.01 6.89 12.29
CA ILE A 18 -8.82 8.11 12.08
C ILE A 18 -10.05 7.82 11.22
N SER A 19 -9.93 7.12 10.09
CA SER A 19 -11.10 6.83 9.24
C SER A 19 -12.18 6.04 9.96
N ILE A 20 -11.79 5.10 10.83
CA ILE A 20 -12.69 4.28 11.65
C ILE A 20 -13.28 5.13 12.79
N ASP A 21 -12.43 5.89 13.48
CA ASP A 21 -12.80 6.72 14.62
C ASP A 21 -13.76 7.84 14.20
N LEU A 22 -13.52 8.54 13.08
CA LEU A 22 -14.44 9.55 12.55
C LEU A 22 -15.81 8.94 12.19
N TRP A 23 -15.83 7.70 11.69
CA TRP A 23 -17.08 7.01 11.38
C TRP A 23 -17.83 6.60 12.65
N ASP A 24 -17.13 6.07 13.65
CA ASP A 24 -17.74 5.67 14.91
C ASP A 24 -18.20 6.89 15.72
N ASP A 25 -17.42 7.98 15.74
CA ASP A 25 -17.82 9.29 16.26
C ASP A 25 -19.13 9.76 15.60
N PHE A 26 -19.21 9.73 14.27
CA PHE A 26 -20.43 10.11 13.56
C PHE A 26 -21.61 9.19 13.88
N LYS A 27 -21.42 7.87 13.98
CA LYS A 27 -22.49 6.94 14.38
C LYS A 27 -23.01 7.26 15.78
N LEU A 28 -22.12 7.50 16.73
CA LEU A 28 -22.46 7.82 18.11
C LEU A 28 -23.21 9.14 18.16
N PHE A 29 -22.67 10.18 17.52
CA PHE A 29 -23.34 11.47 17.34
C PHE A 29 -24.73 11.30 16.71
N TYR A 30 -24.85 10.53 15.62
CA TYR A 30 -26.14 10.25 14.98
C TYR A 30 -27.13 9.58 15.94
N ASN A 31 -26.69 8.56 16.68
CA ASN A 31 -27.56 7.80 17.58
C ASN A 31 -27.98 8.60 18.81
N GLU A 32 -27.15 9.52 19.28
CA GLU A 32 -27.42 10.29 20.50
C GLU A 32 -28.14 11.61 20.21
N VAL A 33 -27.69 12.35 19.20
CA VAL A 33 -28.14 13.72 18.93
C VAL A 33 -29.41 13.73 18.07
N ILE A 34 -29.44 12.92 17.01
CA ILE A 34 -30.54 12.96 16.03
C ILE A 34 -31.73 12.13 16.49
N ARG A 35 -31.50 11.11 17.30
CA ARG A 35 -32.59 10.30 17.86
C ARG A 35 -33.13 10.84 19.18
N SER A 36 -32.37 11.61 19.96
CA SER A 36 -32.90 12.24 21.17
C SER A 36 -33.57 13.59 20.82
N LYS A 37 -34.82 13.78 21.24
CA LYS A 37 -35.58 15.02 21.03
C LYS A 37 -35.32 16.07 22.13
N VAL A 38 -34.14 16.02 22.76
CA VAL A 38 -33.83 16.80 23.96
C VAL A 38 -32.83 17.91 23.61
N ASP A 39 -32.94 19.06 24.26
CA ASP A 39 -31.94 20.12 24.18
C ASP A 39 -30.69 19.70 24.96
N VAL A 40 -29.69 19.23 24.20
CA VAL A 40 -28.44 18.68 24.73
C VAL A 40 -27.28 19.57 24.30
N ARG A 41 -26.43 19.94 25.25
CA ARG A 41 -25.12 20.55 25.01
C ARG A 41 -24.08 19.45 24.87
N PHE A 42 -23.31 19.49 23.79
CA PHE A 42 -22.27 18.50 23.52
C PHE A 42 -20.90 19.05 23.92
N VAL A 43 -20.13 18.24 24.63
CA VAL A 43 -18.70 18.43 24.88
C VAL A 43 -17.97 17.31 24.16
N ILE A 44 -17.07 17.62 23.25
CA ILE A 44 -16.30 16.60 22.54
C ILE A 44 -14.83 16.72 22.97
N ASN A 45 -14.28 15.62 23.50
CA ASN A 45 -12.92 15.53 24.00
C ASN A 45 -12.10 14.64 23.06
N TYR A 46 -11.18 15.22 22.31
CA TYR A 46 -10.26 14.45 21.49
C TYR A 46 -8.99 14.09 22.26
N LYS A 47 -8.77 12.81 22.46
CA LYS A 47 -7.52 12.32 23.04
C LYS A 47 -6.36 12.65 22.09
N TYR A 48 -5.28 13.22 22.62
CA TYR A 48 -4.01 13.53 21.92
C TYR A 48 -4.00 14.74 20.97
N LEU A 49 -5.11 15.47 20.86
CA LEU A 49 -5.16 16.80 20.27
C LEU A 49 -5.41 17.78 21.42
N ASN A 50 -4.62 18.85 21.53
CA ASN A 50 -4.89 19.95 22.47
C ASN A 50 -6.09 20.78 21.96
N VAL A 51 -7.17 20.13 21.55
CA VAL A 51 -8.40 20.75 21.09
C VAL A 51 -9.30 20.81 22.31
N ASN A 52 -9.35 22.01 22.88
CA ASN A 52 -10.13 22.36 24.05
C ASN A 52 -11.61 22.01 23.85
N GLU A 53 -12.29 21.71 24.96
CA GLU A 53 -13.72 21.46 25.05
C GLU A 53 -14.54 22.36 24.12
N LEU A 54 -15.22 21.77 23.14
CA LEU A 54 -16.09 22.50 22.22
C LEU A 54 -17.55 22.30 22.58
N ASN A 55 -18.26 23.42 22.66
CA ASN A 55 -19.67 23.45 23.02
C ASN A 55 -20.50 23.70 21.76
N ILE A 56 -21.18 22.66 21.28
CA ILE A 56 -22.03 22.79 20.09
C ILE A 56 -23.46 23.14 20.53
N GLY A 57 -23.93 24.33 20.12
CA GLY A 57 -25.32 24.78 20.32
C GLY A 57 -26.26 24.16 19.27
N ARG A 58 -27.59 24.22 19.52
CA ARG A 58 -28.62 23.53 18.73
C ARG A 58 -28.72 24.00 17.26
N ASP A 59 -28.29 25.21 16.97
CA ASP A 59 -28.31 25.74 15.61
C ASP A 59 -27.08 25.20 14.84
N ASP A 60 -27.37 24.45 13.80
CA ASP A 60 -26.39 23.86 12.87
C ASP A 60 -25.38 22.87 13.49
N VAL A 61 -25.85 22.08 14.47
CA VAL A 61 -25.04 21.08 15.20
C VAL A 61 -24.28 20.15 14.24
N LEU A 62 -24.92 19.72 13.15
CA LEU A 62 -24.29 18.85 12.16
C LEU A 62 -23.10 19.54 11.49
N ASN A 63 -23.27 20.72 10.91
CA ASN A 63 -22.15 21.40 10.24
C ASN A 63 -21.03 21.73 11.21
N ASN A 64 -21.36 22.12 12.45
CA ASN A 64 -20.35 22.34 13.49
C ASN A 64 -19.56 21.07 13.81
N PHE A 65 -20.24 19.93 13.94
CA PHE A 65 -19.60 18.63 14.14
C PHE A 65 -18.71 18.24 12.95
N LEU A 66 -19.19 18.42 11.72
CA LEU A 66 -18.42 18.11 10.51
C LEU A 66 -17.20 19.02 10.35
N HIS A 67 -17.33 20.31 10.63
CA HIS A 67 -16.20 21.24 10.61
C HIS A 67 -15.13 20.85 11.63
N LEU A 68 -15.53 20.48 12.84
CA LEU A 68 -14.61 19.99 13.85
C LEU A 68 -13.83 18.75 13.37
N GLN A 69 -14.51 17.81 12.73
CA GLN A 69 -13.88 16.61 12.17
C GLN A 69 -12.79 16.96 11.13
N LEU A 70 -12.96 18.04 10.35
CA LEU A 70 -11.90 18.53 9.45
C LEU A 70 -10.70 19.09 10.21
N GLU A 71 -10.92 19.89 11.24
CA GLU A 71 -9.83 20.52 12.00
C GLU A 71 -8.94 19.47 12.66
N ILE A 72 -9.56 18.41 13.19
CA ILE A 72 -8.88 17.25 13.79
C ILE A 72 -8.07 16.53 12.73
N LEU A 73 -8.69 16.20 11.59
CA LEU A 73 -8.02 15.55 10.48
C LEU A 73 -6.77 16.35 10.06
N ILE A 74 -6.91 17.67 9.86
CA ILE A 74 -5.81 18.55 9.45
C ILE A 74 -4.69 18.55 10.51
N SER A 75 -5.06 18.61 11.80
CA SER A 75 -4.10 18.63 12.90
C SER A 75 -3.31 17.33 13.00
N VAL A 76 -3.97 16.18 12.83
CA VAL A 76 -3.29 14.88 12.81
C VAL A 76 -2.41 14.74 11.57
N ILE A 77 -2.90 15.18 10.39
CA ILE A 77 -2.07 15.22 9.17
C ILE A 77 -0.77 15.98 9.45
N ARG A 78 -0.85 17.21 9.93
CA ARG A 78 0.33 18.04 10.23
C ARG A 78 1.31 17.36 11.18
N LYS A 79 0.80 16.81 12.28
CA LYS A 79 1.64 16.10 13.27
C LYS A 79 2.35 14.90 12.65
N LYS A 80 1.70 14.17 11.75
CA LYS A 80 2.30 13.06 11.01
C LYS A 80 3.33 13.51 9.98
N GLU A 81 3.11 14.65 9.33
CA GLU A 81 4.11 15.28 8.45
C GLU A 81 5.41 15.61 9.19
N GLU A 82 5.35 15.89 10.49
CA GLU A 82 6.52 16.14 11.35
C GLU A 82 7.22 14.85 11.83
N LEU A 83 6.44 13.78 12.07
CA LEU A 83 6.93 12.57 12.73
C LEU A 83 7.36 11.45 11.77
N LEU A 84 6.69 11.32 10.63
CA LEU A 84 6.92 10.22 9.69
C LEU A 84 7.83 10.61 8.55
N LYS A 85 8.56 9.62 8.02
CA LYS A 85 9.27 9.80 6.75
C LYS A 85 8.25 9.92 5.61
N GLN A 86 8.64 10.63 4.56
CA GLN A 86 7.75 10.92 3.42
C GLN A 86 7.11 9.67 2.78
N HIS A 87 7.81 8.54 2.73
CA HIS A 87 7.30 7.29 2.18
C HIS A 87 6.29 6.59 3.10
N GLU A 88 6.55 6.54 4.41
CA GLU A 88 5.63 6.02 5.43
C GLU A 88 4.32 6.82 5.42
N LEU A 89 4.45 8.16 5.39
CA LEU A 89 3.32 9.06 5.31
C LEU A 89 2.48 8.83 4.05
N LEU A 90 3.11 8.62 2.90
CA LEU A 90 2.39 8.33 1.65
C LEU A 90 1.58 7.03 1.75
N ILE A 91 2.18 5.98 2.35
CA ILE A 91 1.51 4.68 2.53
C ILE A 91 0.30 4.83 3.46
N ASP A 92 0.46 5.52 4.59
CA ASP A 92 -0.64 5.74 5.53
C ASP A 92 -1.78 6.57 4.91
N LEU A 93 -1.45 7.65 4.19
CA LEU A 93 -2.45 8.49 3.50
C LEU A 93 -3.25 7.68 2.47
N LYS A 94 -2.57 6.86 1.66
CA LYS A 94 -3.23 5.99 0.67
C LYS A 94 -4.11 4.92 1.31
N SER A 95 -3.64 4.32 2.40
CA SER A 95 -4.40 3.29 3.11
C SER A 95 -5.69 3.88 3.70
N SER A 96 -5.60 5.08 4.28
CA SER A 96 -6.76 5.77 4.86
C SER A 96 -7.76 6.22 3.80
N LEU A 97 -7.28 6.64 2.62
CA LEU A 97 -8.15 6.94 1.49
C LEU A 97 -8.98 5.72 1.08
N ASN A 98 -8.37 4.52 1.06
CA ASN A 98 -9.09 3.28 0.76
C ASN A 98 -10.15 2.96 1.84
N GLU A 99 -9.85 3.19 3.12
CA GLU A 99 -10.82 3.02 4.20
C GLU A 99 -12.00 3.99 4.07
N PHE A 100 -11.77 5.24 3.68
CA PHE A 100 -12.87 6.19 3.41
C PHE A 100 -13.74 5.74 2.22
N GLU A 101 -13.17 5.10 1.20
CA GLU A 101 -13.95 4.49 0.12
C GLU A 101 -14.82 3.31 0.62
N LEU A 102 -14.32 2.51 1.57
CA LEU A 102 -15.14 1.48 2.23
C LEU A 102 -16.26 2.09 3.06
N VAL A 103 -15.98 3.12 3.86
CA VAL A 103 -17.01 3.86 4.61
C VAL A 103 -18.06 4.40 3.65
N LYS A 104 -17.66 5.03 2.54
CA LYS A 104 -18.56 5.52 1.50
C LYS A 104 -19.51 4.43 0.97
N LEU A 105 -18.98 3.24 0.69
CA LEU A 105 -19.79 2.09 0.28
C LEU A 105 -20.78 1.65 1.36
N LEU A 106 -20.36 1.64 2.63
CA LEU A 106 -21.23 1.30 3.77
C LEU A 106 -22.35 2.32 4.01
N LEU A 107 -22.11 3.59 3.68
CA LEU A 107 -23.13 4.63 3.69
C LEU A 107 -24.08 4.54 2.48
N GLY A 108 -23.63 3.88 1.42
CA GLY A 108 -24.35 3.70 0.16
C GLY A 108 -25.73 3.07 0.38
N GLY A 109 -26.77 3.73 -0.15
CA GLY A 109 -28.16 3.25 -0.08
C GLY A 109 -28.93 3.68 1.18
N ASN A 110 -28.31 4.38 2.13
CA ASN A 110 -29.03 4.98 3.25
C ASN A 110 -29.84 6.21 2.79
N LYS A 111 -31.13 6.25 3.11
CA LYS A 111 -32.04 7.34 2.69
C LYS A 111 -32.15 8.50 3.68
N ARG A 112 -31.48 8.42 4.84
CA ARG A 112 -31.56 9.48 5.86
C ARG A 112 -30.70 10.68 5.45
N GLN A 113 -31.29 11.87 5.39
CA GLN A 113 -30.62 13.10 4.93
C GLN A 113 -29.28 13.34 5.61
N ILE A 114 -29.20 13.21 6.93
CA ILE A 114 -27.94 13.40 7.66
C ILE A 114 -26.83 12.42 7.31
N VAL A 115 -27.18 11.19 6.91
CA VAL A 115 -26.22 10.20 6.43
C VAL A 115 -25.75 10.56 5.02
N LEU A 116 -26.67 11.09 4.19
CA LEU A 116 -26.34 11.65 2.88
C LEU A 116 -25.44 12.88 3.00
N ASP A 117 -25.67 13.75 3.99
CA ASP A 117 -24.85 14.93 4.28
C ASP A 117 -23.43 14.53 4.71
N TYR A 118 -23.29 13.52 5.58
CA TYR A 118 -21.98 12.98 5.96
C TYR A 118 -21.26 12.32 4.78
N HIS A 119 -21.99 11.55 3.97
CA HIS A 119 -21.45 10.97 2.74
C HIS A 119 -20.96 12.06 1.77
N ALA A 120 -21.73 13.13 1.58
CA ALA A 120 -21.33 14.29 0.79
C ALA A 120 -20.11 15.00 1.39
N PHE A 121 -20.03 15.12 2.72
CA PHE A 121 -18.89 15.67 3.42
C PHE A 121 -17.60 14.86 3.20
N ILE A 122 -17.66 13.53 3.27
CA ILE A 122 -16.49 12.67 2.94
C ILE A 122 -16.03 12.93 1.50
N ILE A 123 -16.96 12.92 0.54
CA ILE A 123 -16.65 13.05 -0.89
C ILE A 123 -16.10 14.44 -1.22
N ASN A 124 -16.72 15.49 -0.69
CA ASN A 124 -16.43 16.85 -1.10
C ASN A 124 -15.33 17.51 -0.26
N GLN A 125 -15.05 17.02 0.95
CA GLN A 125 -14.09 17.66 1.86
C GLN A 125 -12.93 16.73 2.25
N ILE A 126 -13.20 15.52 2.75
CA ILE A 126 -12.13 14.63 3.25
C ILE A 126 -11.28 14.07 2.10
N ILE A 127 -11.90 13.41 1.13
CA ILE A 127 -11.19 12.75 0.01
C ILE A 127 -10.28 13.72 -0.76
N PRO A 128 -10.72 14.94 -1.11
CA PRO A 128 -9.87 15.91 -1.79
C PRO A 128 -8.61 16.29 -1.01
N ILE A 129 -8.69 16.43 0.32
CA ILE A 129 -7.52 16.73 1.18
C ILE A 129 -6.47 15.63 1.05
N TYR A 130 -6.89 14.36 1.18
CA TYR A 130 -5.98 13.22 1.04
C TYR A 130 -5.38 13.14 -0.36
N ASN A 131 -6.18 13.28 -1.41
CA ASN A 131 -5.71 13.24 -2.80
C ASN A 131 -4.66 14.32 -3.10
N LEU A 132 -4.88 15.55 -2.63
CA LEU A 132 -3.92 16.64 -2.78
C LEU A 132 -2.60 16.35 -2.05
N LYS A 133 -2.69 15.82 -0.83
CA LYS A 133 -1.51 15.45 -0.04
C LYS A 133 -0.74 14.30 -0.67
N ILE A 134 -1.44 13.22 -1.08
CA ILE A 134 -0.86 12.07 -1.78
C ILE A 134 -0.10 12.52 -3.02
N LYS A 135 -0.75 13.33 -3.88
CA LYS A 135 -0.13 13.87 -5.09
C LYS A 135 1.14 14.65 -4.78
N LYS A 136 1.10 15.54 -3.78
CA LYS A 136 2.28 16.31 -3.34
C LYS A 136 3.42 15.39 -2.91
N TYR A 137 3.14 14.36 -2.12
CA TYR A 137 4.16 13.42 -1.66
C TYR A 137 4.70 12.54 -2.78
N GLU A 138 3.88 12.15 -3.74
CA GLU A 138 4.32 11.43 -4.94
C GLU A 138 5.23 12.26 -5.82
N GLU A 139 4.92 13.55 -6.01
CA GLU A 139 5.80 14.49 -6.72
C GLU A 139 7.15 14.64 -5.99
N ILE A 140 7.15 14.84 -4.67
CA ILE A 140 8.38 14.94 -3.85
C ILE A 140 9.22 13.67 -3.97
N LEU A 141 8.58 12.51 -3.90
CA LEU A 141 9.24 11.20 -4.00
C LEU A 141 9.58 10.81 -5.44
N LYS A 142 9.32 11.69 -6.43
CA LYS A 142 9.51 11.43 -7.86
C LYS A 142 8.83 10.15 -8.34
N ILE A 143 7.68 9.84 -7.75
CA ILE A 143 6.79 8.77 -8.20
C ILE A 143 6.11 9.30 -9.47
N ASN A 144 6.77 9.10 -10.61
CA ASN A 144 6.19 9.43 -11.90
C ASN A 144 4.94 8.58 -12.11
N TYR A 145 3.79 9.26 -12.25
CA TYR A 145 2.52 8.70 -12.70
C TYR A 145 2.63 8.25 -14.18
N ASN A 146 3.45 7.25 -14.46
CA ASN A 146 3.09 6.32 -15.51
C ASN A 146 1.88 5.56 -14.98
N LYS A 147 0.75 5.61 -15.69
CA LYS A 147 -0.54 4.94 -15.37
C LYS A 147 -0.44 3.43 -15.09
N ASN A 148 0.76 2.85 -15.14
CA ASN A 148 1.08 1.45 -14.85
C ASN A 148 1.93 1.24 -13.58
N PHE A 149 2.20 2.28 -12.79
CA PHE A 149 2.96 2.18 -11.54
C PHE A 149 2.05 2.34 -10.32
N VAL A 150 1.05 1.47 -10.21
CA VAL A 150 0.60 1.04 -8.88
C VAL A 150 1.83 0.34 -8.29
N ARG A 151 2.43 0.87 -7.21
CA ARG A 151 3.33 0.05 -6.39
C ARG A 151 2.46 -1.05 -5.80
N GLN A 152 2.36 -2.13 -6.55
CA GLN A 152 1.81 -3.38 -6.08
C GLN A 152 2.61 -3.74 -4.82
N ARG A 153 1.92 -4.17 -3.76
CA ARG A 153 2.62 -4.61 -2.55
C ARG A 153 3.61 -5.71 -2.92
N PRO A 154 4.72 -5.90 -2.19
CA PRO A 154 5.58 -7.08 -2.36
C PRO A 154 4.78 -8.38 -2.50
N GLU A 155 3.66 -8.50 -1.77
CA GLU A 155 2.73 -9.64 -1.80
C GLU A 155 1.81 -9.73 -3.04
N GLU A 156 1.63 -8.64 -3.80
CA GLU A 156 0.83 -8.60 -5.04
C GLU A 156 1.65 -8.99 -6.28
N PHE A 157 2.97 -9.09 -6.13
CA PHE A 157 3.83 -9.67 -7.15
C PHE A 157 3.90 -11.18 -6.97
N ALA A 158 3.83 -11.94 -8.06
CA ALA A 158 3.91 -13.40 -7.97
C ALA A 158 5.09 -13.84 -7.10
N LEU A 159 4.77 -14.65 -6.09
CA LEU A 159 5.75 -15.25 -5.19
C LEU A 159 6.64 -16.18 -6.01
N VAL A 160 7.88 -15.77 -6.28
CA VAL A 160 8.89 -16.61 -6.91
C VAL A 160 9.70 -17.26 -5.79
N LYS A 161 9.21 -18.42 -5.33
CA LYS A 161 9.86 -19.23 -4.31
C LYS A 161 10.25 -20.58 -4.88
N LEU A 162 11.49 -20.99 -4.63
CA LEU A 162 12.00 -22.31 -4.97
C LEU A 162 11.38 -23.37 -4.06
N GLU A 163 10.65 -24.30 -4.66
CA GLU A 163 10.12 -25.47 -3.96
C GLU A 163 11.23 -26.51 -3.78
N THR A 164 11.78 -26.55 -2.56
CA THR A 164 12.94 -27.41 -2.23
C THR A 164 12.55 -28.80 -1.70
N GLY A 165 11.26 -29.05 -1.43
CA GLY A 165 10.80 -30.27 -0.76
C GLY A 165 11.10 -31.59 -1.49
N PHE A 166 11.30 -31.53 -2.81
CA PHE A 166 11.62 -32.69 -3.66
C PHE A 166 12.93 -32.54 -4.44
N MET A 167 13.71 -31.49 -4.15
CA MET A 167 14.99 -31.25 -4.81
C MET A 167 16.08 -32.11 -4.17
N LYS A 168 16.85 -32.83 -5.00
CA LYS A 168 18.02 -33.58 -4.51
C LYS A 168 19.08 -32.65 -3.93
N ASP A 169 19.77 -33.06 -2.87
CA ASP A 169 20.75 -32.24 -2.16
C ASP A 169 21.92 -31.79 -3.05
N ASP A 170 22.37 -32.65 -3.97
CA ASP A 170 23.41 -32.34 -4.95
C ASP A 170 22.97 -31.25 -5.93
N LEU A 171 21.71 -31.32 -6.39
CA LEU A 171 21.12 -30.29 -7.25
C LEU A 171 20.95 -28.97 -6.50
N LYS A 172 20.48 -29.02 -5.24
CA LYS A 172 20.35 -27.83 -4.38
C LYS A 172 21.70 -27.13 -4.19
N ALA A 173 22.76 -27.89 -3.95
CA ALA A 173 24.12 -27.35 -3.84
C ALA A 173 24.59 -26.70 -5.15
N GLN A 174 24.26 -27.28 -6.31
CA GLN A 174 24.58 -26.71 -7.62
C GLN A 174 23.81 -25.41 -7.89
N VAL A 175 22.52 -25.36 -7.54
CA VAL A 175 21.68 -24.16 -7.64
C VAL A 175 22.28 -23.02 -6.81
N ILE A 176 22.63 -23.29 -5.56
CA ILE A 176 23.27 -22.31 -4.66
C ILE A 176 24.61 -21.84 -5.23
N LYS A 177 25.44 -22.77 -5.72
CA LYS A 177 26.74 -22.45 -6.32
C LYS A 177 26.60 -21.55 -7.55
N TYR A 178 25.62 -21.82 -8.40
CA TYR A 178 25.31 -20.97 -9.56
C TYR A 178 24.90 -19.56 -9.12
N LEU A 179 23.96 -19.44 -8.18
CA LEU A 179 23.49 -18.15 -7.67
C LEU A 179 24.61 -17.32 -7.03
N ASN A 180 25.49 -17.93 -6.25
CA ASN A 180 26.68 -17.28 -5.68
C ASN A 180 27.65 -16.76 -6.77
N SER A 181 27.76 -17.47 -7.90
CA SER A 181 28.60 -17.02 -9.02
C SER A 181 28.03 -15.82 -9.77
N VAL A 182 26.70 -15.70 -9.75
CA VAL A 182 25.94 -14.68 -10.48
C VAL A 182 25.72 -13.43 -9.62
N ILE A 183 25.35 -13.56 -8.34
CA ILE A 183 25.13 -12.46 -7.40
C ILE A 183 26.36 -12.36 -6.49
N ARG A 184 27.32 -11.52 -6.85
CA ARG A 184 28.62 -11.42 -6.16
C ARG A 184 28.56 -10.64 -4.85
N ASN A 185 27.62 -9.72 -4.72
CA ASN A 185 27.48 -8.91 -3.52
C ASN A 185 26.80 -9.75 -2.42
N GLU A 186 27.54 -9.99 -1.34
CA GLU A 186 27.07 -10.82 -0.21
C GLU A 186 25.77 -10.30 0.41
N LYS A 187 25.59 -8.98 0.53
CA LYS A 187 24.35 -8.39 1.08
C LYS A 187 23.17 -8.62 0.14
N GLU A 188 23.38 -8.46 -1.16
CA GLU A 188 22.36 -8.75 -2.18
C GLU A 188 22.00 -10.23 -2.19
N TYR A 189 23.00 -11.11 -2.09
CA TYR A 189 22.81 -12.55 -2.05
C TYR A 189 22.01 -13.01 -0.82
N ILE A 190 22.29 -12.45 0.37
CA ILE A 190 21.52 -12.76 1.58
C ILE A 190 20.05 -12.40 1.40
N GLN A 191 19.76 -11.20 0.87
CA GLN A 191 18.39 -10.75 0.62
C GLN A 191 17.70 -11.55 -0.50
N PHE A 192 18.45 -11.93 -1.53
CA PHE A 192 17.96 -12.81 -2.57
C PHE A 192 17.61 -14.19 -2.00
N SER A 193 18.46 -14.73 -1.13
CA SER A 193 18.27 -16.06 -0.56
C SER A 193 17.02 -16.12 0.33
N THR A 194 16.79 -15.10 1.17
CA THR A 194 15.57 -15.02 1.98
C THR A 194 14.30 -14.86 1.12
N GLU A 195 14.37 -14.17 -0.02
CA GLU A 195 13.23 -14.08 -0.93
C GLU A 195 13.00 -15.39 -1.69
N PHE A 196 14.04 -15.93 -2.32
CA PHE A 196 13.94 -17.03 -3.26
C PHE A 196 13.78 -18.40 -2.58
N PHE A 197 14.42 -18.63 -1.42
CA PHE A 197 14.29 -19.90 -0.70
C PHE A 197 13.21 -19.85 0.39
N ASP A 198 13.13 -18.75 1.14
CA ASP A 198 12.20 -18.64 2.27
C ASP A 198 10.86 -18.00 1.90
N GLY A 199 10.73 -17.43 0.70
CA GLY A 199 9.52 -16.74 0.23
C GLY A 199 9.29 -15.38 0.87
N ARG A 200 10.31 -14.78 1.50
CA ARG A 200 10.20 -13.46 2.16
C ARG A 200 10.46 -12.34 1.15
N VAL A 201 9.40 -11.83 0.54
CA VAL A 201 9.51 -10.77 -0.46
C VAL A 201 10.15 -9.51 0.12
N ASN A 202 11.09 -8.92 -0.62
CA ASN A 202 11.73 -7.64 -0.26
C ASN A 202 11.73 -6.65 -1.44
N GLU A 203 12.29 -5.46 -1.24
CA GLU A 203 12.39 -4.42 -2.30
C GLU A 203 13.76 -4.38 -3.00
N MET A 204 14.68 -5.28 -2.65
CA MET A 204 16.05 -5.26 -3.17
C MET A 204 16.07 -5.60 -4.67
N VAL A 205 16.96 -4.92 -5.40
CA VAL A 205 17.32 -5.22 -6.79
C VAL A 205 18.74 -5.78 -6.79
N TYR A 206 18.91 -6.97 -7.33
CA TYR A 206 20.15 -7.74 -7.31
C TYR A 206 20.97 -7.48 -8.57
N SER A 207 22.24 -7.15 -8.38
CA SER A 207 23.21 -7.00 -9.44
C SER A 207 23.69 -8.38 -9.84
N ILE A 208 23.57 -8.71 -11.12
CA ILE A 208 23.98 -10.01 -11.66
C ILE A 208 25.14 -9.86 -12.63
N ASN A 209 26.16 -10.69 -12.41
CA ASN A 209 27.29 -10.84 -13.29
C ASN A 209 27.04 -12.03 -14.21
N ILE A 210 26.42 -11.74 -15.36
CA ILE A 210 26.11 -12.74 -16.39
C ILE A 210 26.64 -12.29 -17.74
N THR A 211 27.00 -13.26 -18.58
CA THR A 211 27.47 -13.00 -19.95
C THR A 211 26.31 -12.71 -20.88
N THR A 212 25.19 -13.45 -20.75
CA THR A 212 23.97 -13.20 -21.52
C THR A 212 22.69 -13.39 -20.69
N LEU A 213 21.71 -12.50 -20.89
CA LEU A 213 20.38 -12.63 -20.30
C LEU A 213 19.71 -13.99 -20.62
N LYS A 214 20.01 -14.53 -21.80
CA LYS A 214 19.49 -15.82 -22.25
C LYS A 214 19.96 -16.97 -21.34
N GLU A 215 21.21 -16.96 -20.90
CA GLU A 215 21.73 -17.99 -19.97
C GLU A 215 21.07 -17.90 -18.60
N PHE A 216 20.86 -16.68 -18.11
CA PHE A 216 20.14 -16.47 -16.86
C PHE A 216 18.69 -16.95 -16.94
N CYS A 217 18.00 -16.68 -18.06
CA CYS A 217 16.64 -17.19 -18.29
C CYS A 217 16.60 -18.72 -18.44
N ARG A 218 17.66 -19.36 -18.95
CA ARG A 218 17.73 -20.83 -19.02
C ARG A 218 17.70 -21.47 -17.63
N PHE A 219 18.32 -20.85 -16.64
CA PHE A 219 18.27 -21.32 -15.25
C PHE A 219 16.82 -21.36 -14.72
N PHE A 220 16.08 -20.26 -14.85
CA PHE A 220 14.68 -20.21 -14.45
C PHE A 220 13.78 -21.13 -15.29
N LYS A 221 14.08 -21.27 -16.59
CA LYS A 221 13.39 -22.23 -17.45
C LYS A 221 13.55 -23.66 -16.94
N PHE A 222 14.77 -24.07 -16.59
CA PHE A 222 15.04 -25.37 -15.99
C PHE A 222 14.22 -25.58 -14.73
N LEU A 223 14.25 -24.62 -13.80
CA LEU A 223 13.51 -24.73 -12.55
C LEU A 223 11.99 -24.84 -12.73
N CYS A 224 11.41 -24.10 -13.68
CA CYS A 224 9.98 -24.24 -14.00
C CYS A 224 9.64 -25.58 -14.66
N ASN A 225 10.51 -26.09 -15.54
CA ASN A 225 10.24 -27.32 -16.28
C ASN A 225 10.34 -28.57 -15.40
N GLU A 226 11.12 -28.50 -14.33
CA GLU A 226 11.27 -29.54 -13.31
C GLU A 226 10.34 -29.31 -12.10
N ASP A 227 9.34 -28.43 -12.22
CA ASP A 227 8.36 -28.10 -11.19
C ASP A 227 8.94 -27.56 -9.85
N TYR A 228 10.20 -27.10 -9.86
CA TYR A 228 10.83 -26.43 -8.70
C TYR A 228 10.39 -24.97 -8.55
N LEU A 229 9.79 -24.37 -9.58
CA LEU A 229 9.17 -23.05 -9.54
C LEU A 229 7.77 -23.10 -10.12
N ASN A 230 6.76 -22.97 -9.26
CA ASN A 230 5.37 -22.91 -9.67
C ASN A 230 4.89 -21.46 -9.82
N VAL A 231 5.23 -20.85 -10.95
CA VAL A 231 4.87 -19.46 -11.28
C VAL A 231 4.59 -19.32 -12.77
N GLU A 232 3.58 -18.53 -13.12
CA GLU A 232 3.29 -18.22 -14.52
C GLU A 232 4.48 -17.53 -15.20
N LYS A 233 4.78 -17.91 -16.46
CA LYS A 233 5.91 -17.38 -17.23
C LYS A 233 5.90 -15.85 -17.33
N LYS A 234 4.71 -15.26 -17.49
CA LYS A 234 4.53 -13.81 -17.53
C LYS A 234 4.96 -13.18 -16.20
N ALA A 235 4.46 -13.70 -15.10
CA ALA A 235 4.75 -13.17 -13.77
C ALA A 235 6.23 -13.36 -13.38
N LEU A 236 6.85 -14.48 -13.79
CA LEU A 236 8.28 -14.72 -13.66
C LEU A 236 9.10 -13.71 -14.47
N ALA A 237 8.69 -13.42 -15.71
CA ALA A 237 9.35 -12.43 -16.54
C ALA A 237 9.26 -11.02 -15.92
N SER A 238 8.10 -10.62 -15.42
CA SER A 238 7.94 -9.33 -14.71
C SER A 238 8.80 -9.28 -13.43
N TRP A 239 8.88 -10.39 -12.68
CA TRP A 239 9.73 -10.49 -11.49
C TRP A 239 11.22 -10.36 -11.85
N ILE A 240 11.70 -11.04 -12.89
CA ILE A 240 13.10 -10.94 -13.34
C ILE A 240 13.46 -9.49 -13.70
N ILE A 241 12.60 -8.79 -14.46
CA ILE A 241 12.82 -7.39 -14.86
C ILE A 241 12.91 -6.47 -13.65
N ARG A 242 12.04 -6.70 -12.65
CA ARG A 242 11.99 -5.86 -11.46
C ARG A 242 13.18 -6.12 -10.53
N LYS A 243 13.64 -7.36 -10.43
CA LYS A 243 14.55 -7.82 -9.38
C LYS A 243 16.00 -7.86 -9.77
N PHE A 244 16.34 -7.88 -11.05
CA PHE A 244 17.72 -8.01 -11.47
C PHE A 244 18.18 -6.82 -12.31
N LYS A 245 19.49 -6.58 -12.31
CA LYS A 245 20.18 -5.66 -13.21
C LYS A 245 21.55 -6.22 -13.56
N ILE A 246 22.01 -6.04 -14.80
CA ILE A 246 23.34 -6.52 -15.21
C ILE A 246 24.40 -5.54 -14.69
N GLU A 247 25.47 -6.06 -14.09
CA GLU A 247 26.60 -5.23 -13.65
C GLU A 247 27.22 -4.46 -14.83
N GLY A 248 27.40 -3.15 -14.67
CA GLY A 248 28.05 -2.29 -15.68
C GLY A 248 27.16 -1.80 -16.81
N ASP A 249 25.90 -2.23 -16.87
CA ASP A 249 24.91 -1.70 -17.82
C ASP A 249 24.01 -0.65 -17.13
N SER A 250 23.71 0.44 -17.84
CA SER A 250 22.83 1.53 -17.36
C SER A 250 21.36 1.31 -17.73
N GLY A 251 21.06 0.23 -18.48
CA GLY A 251 19.74 -0.09 -18.99
C GLY A 251 19.03 -1.25 -18.29
N ASN A 252 17.69 -1.23 -18.38
CA ASN A 252 16.80 -2.34 -18.00
C ASN A 252 17.22 -3.66 -18.71
N LEU A 253 16.94 -4.81 -18.07
CA LEU A 253 17.09 -6.18 -18.60
C LEU A 253 16.30 -6.50 -19.90
N GLY A 254 15.79 -5.49 -20.60
CA GLY A 254 14.92 -5.63 -21.77
C GLY A 254 13.44 -5.55 -21.42
N LYS A 255 12.59 -6.02 -22.35
CA LYS A 255 11.13 -6.01 -22.23
C LYS A 255 10.61 -7.38 -21.83
N GLU A 256 9.46 -7.43 -21.16
CA GLU A 256 8.80 -8.65 -20.68
C GLU A 256 8.69 -9.72 -21.78
N GLY A 257 8.28 -9.32 -22.99
CA GLY A 257 8.17 -10.24 -24.13
C GLY A 257 9.48 -10.91 -24.55
N THR A 258 10.64 -10.28 -24.35
CA THR A 258 11.95 -10.90 -24.64
C THR A 258 12.27 -11.99 -23.62
N ILE A 259 11.99 -11.75 -22.35
CA ILE A 259 12.24 -12.73 -21.29
C ILE A 259 11.28 -13.90 -21.41
N ILE A 260 9.99 -13.65 -21.69
CA ILE A 260 9.01 -14.72 -21.94
C ILE A 260 9.51 -15.64 -23.07
N LYS A 261 9.98 -15.09 -24.21
CA LYS A 261 10.54 -15.89 -25.31
C LYS A 261 11.71 -16.78 -24.87
N TYR A 262 12.60 -16.27 -24.01
CA TYR A 262 13.70 -17.08 -23.47
C TYR A 262 13.23 -18.16 -22.48
N LEU A 263 12.22 -17.86 -21.65
CA LEU A 263 11.65 -18.79 -20.69
C LEU A 263 10.82 -19.91 -21.35
N GLU A 264 10.15 -19.61 -22.48
CA GLU A 264 9.48 -20.59 -23.34
C GLU A 264 10.51 -21.37 -24.17
N GLY A 265 11.62 -20.72 -24.52
CA GLY A 265 12.64 -21.25 -25.41
C GLY A 265 12.15 -21.39 -26.85
N VAL A 266 11.33 -20.44 -27.30
CA VAL A 266 11.04 -20.29 -28.73
C VAL A 266 12.38 -20.09 -29.42
N LYS A 267 12.75 -21.07 -30.26
CA LYS A 267 13.94 -21.00 -31.11
C LYS A 267 13.84 -19.69 -31.91
N HIS A 268 14.91 -18.90 -31.91
CA HIS A 268 15.08 -17.97 -33.01
C HIS A 268 15.14 -18.79 -34.31
N ASP A 269 14.22 -18.45 -35.19
CA ASP A 269 14.25 -18.62 -36.65
C ASP A 269 15.62 -18.14 -37.20
N PRO A 270 16.17 -18.77 -38.25
CA PRO A 270 17.55 -18.61 -38.70
C PRO A 270 17.77 -17.40 -39.64
N PHE A 271 17.02 -16.32 -39.46
CA PHE A 271 17.21 -15.09 -40.23
C PHE A 271 17.45 -13.94 -39.26
N PHE A 272 18.70 -13.77 -38.82
CA PHE A 272 19.44 -12.53 -38.55
C PHE A 272 20.74 -12.87 -37.81
#